data_AF-A0AAP2PE53-F1
#
_entry.id   AF-A0AAP2PE53-F1
#
_cell.length_a   1.000
_cell.length_b   1.000
_cell.length_c   1.000
_cell.angle_alpha   90.00
_cell.angle_beta   90.00
_cell.angle_gamma   90.00
#
_symmetry.space_group_name_H-M   'P 1'
#
loop_
_entity.id
_entity.type
_entity.pdbx_description
1 polymer ?
#
loop_
_entity_poly.entity_id
_entity_poly.type
_entity_poly.pdbx_seq_one_letter_code
_entity_poly.pdbx_strand_id
1 'polypeptide(L)'
;MSKPAGGFKARLKQLDRSQQAAFMAALCERLLPNYGLYAQMSGVGDPRALRVILDLAWEALLVREAKIDFARQAEKLVELEPPGDDDSFGARRAVEAVMALATLLDTLQSETPDAPQAVSGLSMSGVQAYIEMTEGSEADDAEQAAERLREHPLMDDERGFQAAVLEAAEQRLDREALKALRRLGRNDGVSNLGLSLD
;
A
#
# COMPACT_ATOMS: atom_id res chain seq x y z
N MET A 1 -8.64 -11.82 23.89
CA MET A 1 -8.69 -10.60 23.06
C MET A 1 -10.05 -10.58 22.37
N SER A 2 -10.85 -9.54 22.58
CA SER A 2 -12.21 -9.47 22.03
C SER A 2 -12.11 -9.26 20.51
N LYS A 3 -12.80 -10.08 19.72
CA LYS A 3 -12.89 -9.86 18.26
C LYS A 3 -13.54 -8.49 18.03
N PRO A 4 -12.94 -7.58 17.26
CA PRO A 4 -13.54 -6.28 16.97
C PRO A 4 -14.89 -6.48 16.27
N ALA A 5 -15.88 -5.69 16.67
CA ALA A 5 -17.26 -5.81 16.21
C ALA A 5 -17.40 -5.21 14.79
N GLY A 6 -17.19 -6.01 13.75
CA GLY A 6 -17.46 -5.64 12.35
C GLY A 6 -16.50 -6.27 11.35
N GLY A 7 -16.93 -6.39 10.09
CA GLY A 7 -16.07 -6.82 8.99
C GLY A 7 -14.97 -5.79 8.69
N PHE A 8 -13.90 -6.22 8.00
CA PHE A 8 -12.71 -5.40 7.69
C PHE A 8 -13.03 -3.99 7.17
N LYS A 9 -13.92 -3.87 6.17
CA LYS A 9 -14.34 -2.57 5.61
C LYS A 9 -15.06 -1.67 6.63
N ALA A 10 -15.88 -2.25 7.50
CA ALA A 10 -16.59 -1.49 8.54
C ALA A 10 -15.62 -0.93 9.58
N ARG A 11 -14.60 -1.73 9.94
CA ARG A 11 -13.52 -1.32 10.85
C ARG A 11 -12.66 -0.18 10.26
N LEU A 12 -12.31 -0.25 8.97
CA LEU A 12 -11.60 0.84 8.29
C LEU A 12 -12.34 2.18 8.39
N LYS A 13 -13.67 2.18 8.27
CA LYS A 13 -14.51 3.38 8.37
C LYS A 13 -14.59 3.97 9.78
N GLN A 14 -14.21 3.21 10.81
CA GLN A 14 -14.20 3.66 12.20
C GLN A 14 -12.87 4.33 12.59
N LEU A 15 -11.83 4.20 11.76
CA LEU A 15 -10.55 4.84 12.00
C LEU A 15 -10.69 6.35 11.93
N ASP A 16 -10.09 7.05 12.89
CA ASP A 16 -9.89 8.50 12.77
C ASP A 16 -8.86 8.82 11.66
N ARG A 17 -8.76 10.08 11.28
CA ARG A 17 -7.88 10.52 10.19
C ARG A 17 -6.40 10.13 10.37
N SER A 18 -5.88 10.19 11.59
CA SER A 18 -4.49 9.80 11.86
C SER A 18 -4.30 8.30 11.73
N GLN A 19 -5.28 7.51 12.19
CA GLN A 19 -5.29 6.07 12.05
C GLN A 19 -5.45 5.62 10.60
N GLN A 20 -6.31 6.30 9.83
CA GLN A 20 -6.45 6.08 8.38
C GLN A 20 -5.12 6.31 7.66
N ALA A 21 -4.47 7.45 7.90
CA ALA A 21 -3.18 7.77 7.30
C ALA A 21 -2.08 6.78 7.72
N ALA A 22 -2.04 6.35 8.97
CA ALA A 22 -1.07 5.36 9.44
C ALA A 22 -1.27 3.96 8.81
N PHE A 23 -2.53 3.53 8.65
CA PHE A 23 -2.88 2.31 7.92
C PHE A 23 -2.40 2.37 6.47
N MET A 24 -2.71 3.46 5.76
CA MET A 24 -2.30 3.65 4.36
C MET A 24 -0.78 3.78 4.20
N ALA A 25 -0.09 4.46 5.13
CA ALA A 25 1.36 4.57 5.12
C ALA A 25 2.04 3.20 5.24
N ALA A 26 1.51 2.30 6.08
CA ALA A 26 2.01 0.93 6.19
C ALA A 26 1.77 0.11 4.90
N LEU A 27 0.64 0.29 4.22
CA LEU A 27 0.42 -0.31 2.90
C LEU A 27 1.36 0.25 1.83
N CYS A 28 1.64 1.56 1.86
CA CYS A 28 2.61 2.16 0.95
C CYS A 28 4.03 1.60 1.16
N GLU A 29 4.42 1.32 2.42
CA GLU A 29 5.69 0.62 2.72
C GLU A 29 5.74 -0.76 2.04
N ARG A 30 4.63 -1.52 2.09
CA ARG A 30 4.48 -2.84 1.47
C ARG A 30 4.50 -2.80 -0.06
N LEU A 31 4.03 -1.72 -0.67
CA LEU A 31 4.00 -1.56 -2.14
C LEU A 31 5.33 -1.03 -2.70
N LEU A 32 6.13 -0.35 -1.89
CA LEU A 32 7.36 0.32 -2.32
C LEU A 32 8.36 -0.59 -3.08
N PRO A 33 8.58 -1.87 -2.71
CA PRO A 33 9.52 -2.71 -3.45
C PRO A 33 9.07 -2.98 -4.89
N ASN A 34 7.77 -2.96 -5.19
CA ASN A 34 7.28 -3.15 -6.57
C ASN A 34 7.74 -2.01 -7.49
N TYR A 35 7.70 -0.77 -7.00
CA TYR A 35 8.21 0.39 -7.73
C TYR A 35 9.72 0.28 -7.96
N GLY A 36 10.46 -0.14 -6.93
CA GLY A 36 11.90 -0.32 -7.05
C GLY A 36 12.28 -1.41 -8.06
N LEU A 37 11.53 -2.53 -8.09
CA LEU A 37 11.75 -3.62 -9.04
C LEU A 37 11.50 -3.15 -10.47
N TYR A 38 10.40 -2.42 -10.69
CA TYR A 38 10.14 -1.78 -11.98
C TYR A 38 11.31 -0.90 -12.39
N ALA A 39 11.74 0.03 -11.52
CA ALA A 39 12.81 0.97 -11.85
C ALA A 39 14.16 0.29 -12.13
N GLN A 40 14.46 -0.80 -11.40
CA GLN A 40 15.65 -1.60 -11.64
C GLN A 40 15.60 -2.32 -13.01
N MET A 41 14.44 -2.83 -13.40
CA MET A 41 14.28 -3.60 -14.65
C MET A 41 14.15 -2.72 -15.88
N SER A 42 13.45 -1.59 -15.78
CA SER A 42 13.21 -0.66 -16.90
C SER A 42 14.33 0.38 -17.07
N GLY A 43 15.07 0.68 -16.01
CA GLY A 43 16.01 1.80 -15.95
C GLY A 43 15.32 3.17 -15.83
N VAL A 44 14.01 3.20 -15.56
CA VAL A 44 13.17 4.40 -15.46
C VAL A 44 12.57 4.52 -14.05
N GLY A 45 12.55 5.73 -13.49
CA GLY A 45 11.95 6.01 -12.18
C GLY A 45 12.99 6.30 -11.08
N ASP A 46 12.52 6.82 -9.94
CA ASP A 46 13.39 7.17 -8.80
C ASP A 46 12.81 6.61 -7.48
N PRO A 47 13.20 5.38 -7.09
CA PRO A 47 12.74 4.78 -5.85
C PRO A 47 13.14 5.56 -4.59
N ARG A 48 14.23 6.35 -4.66
CA ARG A 48 14.68 7.18 -3.54
C ARG A 48 13.77 8.36 -3.35
N ALA A 49 13.35 9.02 -4.44
CA ALA A 49 12.37 10.10 -4.36
C ALA A 49 11.05 9.62 -3.77
N LEU A 50 10.55 8.45 -4.20
CA LEU A 50 9.32 7.85 -3.66
C LEU A 50 9.44 7.54 -2.16
N ARG A 51 10.57 6.97 -1.74
CA ARG A 51 10.91 6.73 -0.32
C ARG A 51 10.91 8.02 0.50
N VAL A 52 11.50 9.10 -0.01
CA VAL A 52 11.55 10.40 0.68
C VAL A 52 10.15 10.95 0.91
N ILE A 53 9.26 10.84 -0.07
CA ILE A 53 7.87 11.30 0.08
C ILE A 53 7.13 10.47 1.14
N LEU A 54 7.30 9.15 1.14
CA LEU A 54 6.71 8.29 2.18
C LEU A 54 7.33 8.57 3.57
N ASP A 55 8.61 8.95 3.65
CA ASP A 55 9.25 9.39 4.90
C ASP A 55 8.59 10.64 5.48
N LEU A 56 8.26 11.62 4.62
CA LEU A 56 7.55 12.83 5.02
C LEU A 56 6.13 12.51 5.54
N ALA A 57 5.44 11.55 4.92
CA ALA A 57 4.14 11.10 5.43
C ALA A 57 4.25 10.50 6.85
N TRP A 58 5.28 9.68 7.12
CA TRP A 58 5.56 9.19 8.46
C TRP A 58 5.98 10.29 9.44
N GLU A 59 6.74 11.29 8.97
CA GLU A 59 7.13 12.45 9.78
C GLU A 59 5.90 13.24 10.24
N ALA A 60 4.93 13.49 9.36
CA ALA A 60 3.67 14.14 9.74
C ALA A 60 2.88 13.38 10.80
N LEU A 61 2.91 12.03 10.76
CA LEU A 61 2.28 11.20 11.78
C LEU A 61 3.02 11.25 13.13
N LEU A 62 4.35 11.36 13.10
CA LEU A 62 5.21 11.34 14.29
C LEU A 62 5.35 12.71 14.97
N VAL A 63 5.33 13.79 14.18
CA VAL A 63 5.68 15.14 14.60
C VAL A 63 4.47 16.04 14.36
N ARG A 64 3.71 16.31 15.43
CA ARG A 64 2.47 17.11 15.40
C ARG A 64 2.63 18.50 14.78
N GLU A 65 3.83 19.08 14.87
CA GLU A 65 4.15 20.43 14.38
C GLU A 65 4.87 20.45 13.03
N ALA A 66 5.02 19.29 12.37
CA ALA A 66 5.67 19.20 11.07
C ALA A 66 4.94 20.07 10.05
N LYS A 67 5.70 20.97 9.40
CA LYS A 67 5.20 21.84 8.33
C LYS A 67 5.66 21.28 7.00
N ILE A 68 4.90 20.33 6.47
CA ILE A 68 5.19 19.67 5.20
C ILE A 68 4.25 20.23 4.14
N ASP A 69 4.83 20.68 3.03
CA ASP A 69 4.08 21.10 1.85
C ASP A 69 3.73 19.86 1.02
N PHE A 70 2.58 19.27 1.34
CA PHE A 70 2.08 18.06 0.68
C PHE A 70 1.59 18.31 -0.74
N ALA A 71 1.11 19.53 -1.06
CA ALA A 71 0.78 19.91 -2.42
C ALA A 71 2.03 19.83 -3.31
N ARG A 72 3.15 20.40 -2.85
CA ARG A 72 4.43 20.28 -3.55
C ARG A 72 4.96 18.84 -3.62
N GLN A 73 4.73 18.02 -2.60
CA GLN A 73 5.14 16.61 -2.68
C GLN A 73 4.27 15.81 -3.65
N ALA A 74 2.98 16.13 -3.78
CA ALA A 74 2.10 15.52 -4.78
C ALA A 74 2.53 15.90 -6.22
N GLU A 75 2.93 17.15 -6.47
CA GLU A 75 3.49 17.56 -7.77
C GLU A 75 4.72 16.73 -8.15
N LYS A 76 5.66 16.54 -7.21
CA LYS A 76 6.84 15.68 -7.44
C LYS A 76 6.47 14.22 -7.64
N LEU A 77 5.42 13.75 -6.96
CA LEU A 77 4.98 12.36 -7.04
C LEU A 77 4.46 12.01 -8.44
N VAL A 78 3.81 12.96 -9.13
CA VAL A 78 3.38 12.81 -10.52
C VAL A 78 4.57 12.58 -11.45
N GLU A 79 5.71 13.25 -11.20
CA GLU A 79 6.94 13.05 -11.99
C GLU A 79 7.56 11.64 -11.81
N LEU A 80 7.11 10.88 -10.80
CA LEU A 80 7.57 9.53 -10.52
C LEU A 80 6.72 8.45 -11.19
N GLU A 81 5.60 8.81 -11.82
CA GLU A 81 4.77 7.86 -12.55
C GLU A 81 5.56 7.22 -13.71
N PRO A 82 5.43 5.89 -13.92
CA PRO A 82 5.91 5.25 -15.14
C PRO A 82 5.39 5.93 -16.41
N PRO A 83 6.11 5.82 -17.55
CA PRO A 83 5.66 6.35 -18.83
C PRO A 83 4.25 5.85 -19.19
N GLY A 84 3.38 6.74 -19.66
CA GLY A 84 1.98 6.39 -19.94
C GLY A 84 1.78 5.42 -21.12
N ASP A 85 2.82 5.13 -21.90
CA ASP A 85 2.85 4.13 -22.97
C ASP A 85 3.50 2.80 -22.54
N ASP A 86 3.98 2.69 -21.30
CA ASP A 86 4.49 1.45 -20.72
C ASP A 86 3.35 0.63 -20.08
N ASP A 87 2.79 -0.28 -20.87
CA ASP A 87 1.73 -1.19 -20.43
C ASP A 87 2.25 -2.43 -19.68
N SER A 88 3.54 -2.49 -19.34
CA SER A 88 4.12 -3.65 -18.66
C SER A 88 3.48 -3.89 -17.29
N PHE A 89 3.51 -5.15 -16.85
CA PHE A 89 3.03 -5.51 -15.52
C PHE A 89 3.75 -4.72 -14.42
N GLY A 90 5.08 -4.56 -14.54
CA GLY A 90 5.89 -3.78 -13.60
C GLY A 90 5.46 -2.32 -13.53
N ALA A 91 5.20 -1.69 -14.68
CA ALA A 91 4.72 -0.31 -14.74
C ALA A 91 3.38 -0.16 -14.01
N ARG A 92 2.42 -1.08 -14.21
CA ARG A 92 1.14 -1.06 -13.48
C ARG A 92 1.32 -1.17 -11.97
N ARG A 93 2.22 -2.03 -11.49
CA ARG A 93 2.52 -2.16 -10.04
C ARG A 93 3.21 -0.92 -9.48
N ALA A 94 4.06 -0.26 -10.27
CA ALA A 94 4.69 1.00 -9.91
C ALA A 94 3.68 2.15 -9.85
N VAL A 95 2.76 2.25 -10.82
CA VAL A 95 1.63 3.19 -10.81
C VAL A 95 0.77 3.01 -9.54
N GLU A 96 0.42 1.78 -9.18
CA GLU A 96 -0.36 1.50 -7.96
C GLU A 96 0.35 1.99 -6.69
N ALA A 97 1.67 1.83 -6.59
CA ALA A 97 2.44 2.35 -5.45
C ALA A 97 2.42 3.90 -5.40
N VAL A 98 2.54 4.56 -6.57
CA VAL A 98 2.45 6.02 -6.69
C VAL A 98 1.04 6.51 -6.32
N MET A 99 -0.01 5.88 -6.84
CA MET A 99 -1.41 6.21 -6.54
C MET A 99 -1.75 6.02 -5.06
N ALA A 100 -1.28 4.94 -4.44
CA ALA A 100 -1.46 4.70 -3.01
C ALA A 100 -0.83 5.81 -2.17
N LEU A 101 0.38 6.24 -2.53
CA LEU A 101 1.06 7.33 -1.84
C LEU A 101 0.37 8.67 -2.08
N ALA A 102 -0.09 8.97 -3.29
CA ALA A 102 -0.85 10.19 -3.60
C ALA A 102 -2.13 10.28 -2.75
N THR A 103 -2.87 9.17 -2.68
CA THR A 103 -4.08 9.04 -1.85
C THR A 103 -3.80 9.29 -0.37
N LEU A 104 -2.65 8.81 0.13
CA LEU A 104 -2.18 9.10 1.49
C LEU A 104 -1.87 10.59 1.68
N LEU A 105 -1.17 11.24 0.74
CA LEU A 105 -0.86 12.67 0.82
C LEU A 105 -2.14 13.52 0.87
N ASP A 106 -3.15 13.16 0.08
CA ASP A 106 -4.46 13.83 0.11
C ASP A 106 -5.15 13.66 1.46
N THR A 107 -5.11 12.46 2.03
CA THR A 107 -5.65 12.19 3.37
C THR A 107 -4.93 12.99 4.47
N LEU A 108 -3.62 13.23 4.30
CA LEU A 108 -2.84 14.10 5.20
C LEU A 108 -3.18 15.59 5.07
N GLN A 109 -3.92 15.98 4.02
CA GLN A 109 -4.37 17.36 3.79
C GLN A 109 -5.85 17.59 4.09
N SER A 110 -6.72 16.64 3.76
CA SER A 110 -8.17 16.73 3.93
C SER A 110 -8.79 15.43 4.45
N GLU A 111 -10.10 15.43 4.71
CA GLU A 111 -10.85 14.23 5.07
C GLU A 111 -11.23 13.43 3.82
N THR A 112 -10.85 12.15 3.78
CA THR A 112 -11.03 11.25 2.64
C THR A 112 -11.53 9.87 3.14
N PRO A 113 -12.80 9.76 3.60
CA PRO A 113 -13.26 8.59 4.37
C PRO A 113 -13.12 7.22 3.68
N ASP A 114 -13.17 7.18 2.34
CA ASP A 114 -13.05 5.94 1.57
C ASP A 114 -11.60 5.62 1.13
N ALA A 115 -10.64 6.53 1.37
CA ALA A 115 -9.24 6.37 0.96
C ALA A 115 -8.57 5.09 1.49
N PRO A 116 -8.73 4.70 2.78
CA PRO A 116 -8.15 3.46 3.28
C PRO A 116 -8.65 2.22 2.53
N GLN A 117 -9.92 2.19 2.15
CA GLN A 117 -10.49 1.08 1.39
C GLN A 117 -9.94 1.06 -0.04
N ALA A 118 -9.74 2.23 -0.67
CA ALA A 118 -9.14 2.32 -1.99
C ALA A 118 -7.69 1.80 -1.99
N VAL A 119 -6.85 2.24 -1.04
CA VAL A 119 -5.45 1.78 -0.92
C VAL A 119 -5.36 0.29 -0.58
N SER A 120 -6.21 -0.20 0.33
CA SER A 120 -6.38 -1.64 0.60
C SER A 120 -6.69 -2.42 -0.67
N GLY A 121 -7.62 -1.90 -1.49
CA GLY A 121 -8.02 -2.48 -2.77
C GLY A 121 -6.88 -2.53 -3.78
N LEU A 122 -6.10 -1.44 -3.93
CA LEU A 122 -4.94 -1.41 -4.84
C LEU A 122 -3.96 -2.55 -4.52
N SER A 123 -3.62 -2.73 -3.24
CA SER A 123 -2.72 -3.81 -2.83
C SER A 123 -3.29 -5.20 -3.12
N MET A 124 -4.57 -5.44 -2.80
CA MET A 124 -5.24 -6.72 -3.08
C MET A 124 -5.36 -7.01 -4.58
N SER A 125 -5.67 -6.01 -5.39
CA SER A 125 -5.79 -6.14 -6.85
C SER A 125 -4.43 -6.42 -7.50
N GLY A 126 -3.35 -5.85 -6.97
CA GLY A 126 -1.99 -6.15 -7.41
C GLY A 126 -1.63 -7.62 -7.22
N VAL A 127 -2.00 -8.21 -6.07
CA VAL A 127 -1.80 -9.65 -5.80
C VAL A 127 -2.64 -10.52 -6.73
N GLN A 128 -3.93 -10.19 -6.93
CA GLN A 128 -4.80 -10.92 -7.85
C GLN A 128 -4.22 -10.93 -9.27
N ALA A 129 -3.85 -9.76 -9.78
CA ALA A 129 -3.26 -9.63 -11.10
C ALA A 129 -1.93 -10.40 -11.24
N TYR A 130 -1.12 -10.49 -10.18
CA TYR A 130 0.09 -11.30 -10.19
C TYR A 130 -0.23 -12.78 -10.35
N ILE A 131 -1.17 -13.31 -9.54
CA ILE A 131 -1.59 -14.72 -9.60
C ILE A 131 -2.19 -15.04 -10.97
N GLU A 132 -3.04 -14.15 -11.49
CA GLU A 132 -3.61 -14.30 -12.83
C GLU A 132 -2.51 -14.35 -13.91
N MET A 133 -1.46 -13.55 -13.79
CA MET A 133 -0.35 -13.55 -14.74
C MET A 133 0.53 -14.80 -14.63
N THR A 134 0.82 -15.29 -13.42
CA THR A 134 1.79 -16.37 -13.19
C THR A 134 1.17 -17.76 -13.21
N GLU A 135 -0.09 -17.88 -12.79
CA GLU A 135 -0.78 -19.15 -12.59
C GLU A 135 -2.10 -19.24 -13.35
N GLY A 136 -2.53 -18.15 -14.01
CA GLY A 136 -3.70 -18.13 -14.89
C GLY A 136 -3.63 -19.18 -15.99
N SER A 137 -4.77 -19.79 -16.29
CA SER A 137 -4.93 -20.72 -17.40
C SER A 137 -6.10 -20.28 -18.27
N GLU A 138 -5.90 -20.28 -19.60
CA GLU A 138 -6.97 -19.96 -20.57
C GLU A 138 -8.13 -20.97 -20.54
N ALA A 139 -7.90 -22.15 -19.94
CA ALA A 139 -8.92 -23.17 -19.77
C ALA A 139 -9.75 -23.00 -18.48
N ASP A 140 -9.34 -22.08 -17.59
CA ASP A 140 -10.07 -21.85 -16.35
C ASP A 140 -11.41 -21.16 -16.64
N ASP A 141 -12.48 -21.66 -16.05
CA ASP A 141 -13.71 -20.88 -15.93
C ASP A 141 -13.63 -19.89 -14.75
N ALA A 142 -14.65 -19.02 -14.64
CA ALA A 142 -14.69 -17.99 -13.61
C ALA A 142 -14.74 -18.56 -12.18
N GLU A 143 -15.29 -19.77 -11.98
CA GLU A 143 -15.37 -20.40 -10.66
C GLU A 143 -13.99 -20.95 -10.26
N GLN A 144 -13.28 -21.58 -11.19
CA GLN A 144 -11.92 -22.06 -10.99
C GLN A 144 -10.93 -20.93 -10.72
N ALA A 145 -11.01 -19.82 -11.47
CA ALA A 145 -10.19 -18.64 -11.22
C ALA A 145 -10.47 -18.03 -9.83
N ALA A 146 -11.75 -17.96 -9.43
CA ALA A 146 -12.14 -17.46 -8.12
C ALA A 146 -11.71 -18.38 -6.97
N GLU A 147 -11.76 -19.70 -7.16
CA GLU A 147 -11.24 -20.69 -6.21
C GLU A 147 -9.74 -20.50 -6.00
N ARG A 148 -8.96 -20.40 -7.10
CA ARG A 148 -7.52 -20.17 -7.03
C ARG A 148 -7.22 -18.94 -6.18
N LEU A 149 -7.81 -17.79 -6.49
CA LEU A 149 -7.58 -16.55 -5.72
C LEU A 149 -7.98 -16.68 -4.24
N ARG A 150 -8.97 -17.51 -3.92
CA ARG A 150 -9.43 -17.71 -2.55
C ARG A 150 -8.42 -18.51 -1.74
N GLU A 151 -7.91 -19.60 -2.31
CA GLU A 151 -6.98 -20.53 -1.67
C GLU A 151 -5.50 -20.13 -1.83
N HIS A 152 -5.20 -19.11 -2.64
CA HIS A 152 -3.82 -18.75 -2.96
C HIS A 152 -3.06 -18.19 -1.72
N PRO A 153 -1.87 -18.72 -1.39
CA PRO A 153 -1.09 -18.29 -0.24
C PRO A 153 -0.76 -16.79 -0.21
N LEU A 154 -0.44 -16.16 -1.36
CA LEU A 154 -0.22 -14.70 -1.41
C LEU A 154 -1.47 -13.89 -1.06
N MET A 155 -2.66 -14.38 -1.40
CA MET A 155 -3.90 -13.71 -1.05
C MET A 155 -4.20 -13.84 0.44
N ASP A 156 -3.89 -14.99 1.04
CA ASP A 156 -3.95 -15.18 2.50
C ASP A 156 -2.93 -14.31 3.23
N ASP A 157 -1.69 -14.24 2.75
CA ASP A 157 -0.63 -13.39 3.29
C ASP A 157 -1.05 -11.92 3.28
N GLU A 158 -1.51 -11.41 2.13
CA GLU A 158 -1.90 -10.00 2.03
C GLU A 158 -3.13 -9.68 2.90
N ARG A 159 -4.12 -10.58 2.99
CA ARG A 159 -5.25 -10.43 3.93
C ARG A 159 -4.77 -10.40 5.38
N GLY A 160 -3.85 -11.29 5.75
CA GLY A 160 -3.27 -11.37 7.09
C GLY A 160 -2.46 -10.12 7.44
N PHE A 161 -1.64 -9.65 6.51
CA PHE A 161 -0.86 -8.41 6.61
C PHE A 161 -1.78 -7.21 6.84
N GLN A 162 -2.80 -7.01 5.98
CA GLN A 162 -3.72 -5.89 6.12
C GLN A 162 -4.54 -5.95 7.42
N ALA A 163 -4.92 -7.15 7.87
CA ALA A 163 -5.60 -7.33 9.15
C ALA A 163 -4.70 -6.92 10.33
N ALA A 164 -3.43 -7.33 10.31
CA ALA A 164 -2.45 -6.95 11.35
C ALA A 164 -2.16 -5.44 11.36
N VAL A 165 -2.01 -4.83 10.18
CA VAL A 165 -1.85 -3.38 10.03
C VAL A 165 -3.08 -2.63 10.56
N LEU A 166 -4.29 -3.09 10.24
CA LEU A 166 -5.53 -2.52 10.76
C LEU A 166 -5.62 -2.63 12.29
N GLU A 167 -5.36 -3.81 12.84
CA GLU A 167 -5.37 -4.04 14.29
C GLU A 167 -4.39 -3.12 15.04
N ALA A 168 -3.21 -2.89 14.47
CA ALA A 168 -2.23 -1.96 15.00
C ALA A 168 -2.66 -0.49 14.86
N ALA A 169 -3.25 -0.12 13.71
CA ALA A 169 -3.73 1.24 13.44
C ALA A 169 -4.93 1.63 14.32
N GLU A 170 -5.77 0.67 14.72
CA GLU A 170 -6.90 0.90 15.64
C GLU A 170 -6.46 1.24 17.07
N GLN A 171 -5.23 0.91 17.45
CA GLN A 171 -4.71 1.24 18.77
C GLN A 171 -4.37 2.73 18.87
N ARG A 172 -4.03 3.17 20.09
CA ARG A 172 -3.47 4.50 20.31
C ARG A 172 -2.12 4.64 19.60
N LEU A 173 -2.03 5.56 18.65
CA LEU A 173 -0.83 5.81 17.85
C LEU A 173 0.15 6.76 18.55
N ASP A 174 0.90 6.24 19.53
CA ASP A 174 2.08 6.95 20.02
C ASP A 174 3.33 6.69 19.17
N ARG A 175 4.43 7.33 19.54
CA ARG A 175 5.70 7.26 18.80
C ARG A 175 6.20 5.83 18.61
N GLU A 176 6.07 4.97 19.61
CA GLU A 176 6.55 3.59 19.53
C GLU A 176 5.58 2.73 18.71
N ALA A 177 4.28 2.95 18.85
CA ALA A 177 3.27 2.30 18.01
C ALA A 177 3.47 2.62 16.52
N LEU A 178 3.71 3.90 16.17
CA LEU A 178 3.96 4.31 14.79
C LEU A 178 5.27 3.72 14.23
N LYS A 179 6.34 3.65 15.03
CA LYS A 179 7.58 2.97 14.62
C LYS A 179 7.37 1.48 14.40
N ALA A 180 6.60 0.83 15.27
CA ALA A 180 6.28 -0.60 15.14
C ALA A 180 5.42 -0.85 13.89
N LEU A 181 4.40 -0.03 13.66
CA LEU A 181 3.55 -0.10 12.47
C LEU A 181 4.34 0.13 11.18
N ARG A 182 5.30 1.07 11.20
CA ARG A 182 6.20 1.29 10.07
C ARG A 182 7.10 0.10 9.80
N ARG A 183 7.63 -0.56 10.84
CA ARG A 183 8.41 -1.80 10.70
C ARG A 183 7.55 -2.94 10.14
N LEU A 184 6.32 -3.09 10.66
CA LEU A 184 5.35 -4.04 10.12
C LEU A 184 5.09 -3.76 8.63
N GLY A 185 4.80 -2.52 8.26
CA GLY A 185 4.55 -2.12 6.88
C GLY A 185 5.68 -2.43 5.92
N ARG A 186 6.94 -2.26 6.35
CA ARG A 186 8.13 -2.62 5.55
C ARG A 186 8.22 -4.10 5.24
N ASN A 187 7.62 -4.96 6.08
CA ASN A 187 7.56 -6.40 5.93
C ASN A 187 8.89 -7.03 5.49
N ASP A 188 9.98 -6.68 6.18
CA ASP A 188 11.35 -7.13 5.88
C ASP A 188 11.79 -6.91 4.41
N GLY A 189 11.27 -5.86 3.77
CA GLY A 189 11.60 -5.51 2.37
C GLY A 189 10.79 -6.27 1.32
N VAL A 190 9.93 -7.20 1.73
CA VAL A 190 9.10 -7.99 0.82
C VAL A 190 7.85 -7.16 0.44
N SER A 191 7.40 -7.25 -0.82
CA SER A 191 6.16 -6.62 -1.30
C SER A 191 4.95 -7.54 -1.22
N ASN A 192 3.75 -6.98 -1.37
CA ASN A 192 2.49 -7.74 -1.45
C ASN A 192 2.53 -8.90 -2.46
N LEU A 193 3.42 -8.84 -3.46
CA LEU A 193 3.62 -9.90 -4.46
C LEU A 193 4.61 -10.99 -4.02
N GLY A 194 5.13 -10.92 -2.78
CA GLY A 194 6.18 -11.81 -2.29
C GLY A 194 7.58 -11.50 -2.84
N LEU A 195 7.80 -10.32 -3.43
CA LEU A 195 9.06 -9.96 -4.09
C LEU A 195 9.90 -8.99 -3.24
N SER A 196 11.22 -9.08 -3.32
CA SER A 196 12.17 -8.17 -2.65
C SER A 196 13.22 -7.67 -3.64
N LEU A 197 13.90 -6.58 -3.28
CA LEU A 197 15.05 -5.99 -3.99
C LEU A 197 16.41 -6.53 -3.51
N ASP A 198 16.41 -7.32 -2.43
CA ASP A 198 17.61 -7.93 -1.84
C ASP A 198 18.06 -9.22 -2.54
#